data_AF-A7RH99-F1
#
_entry.id   AF-A7RH99-F1
#
_cell.length_a   1.000
_cell.length_b   1.000
_cell.length_c   1.000
_cell.angle_alpha   90.00
_cell.angle_beta   90.00
_cell.angle_gamma   90.00
#
_symmetry.space_group_name_H-M   'P 1'
#
loop_
_entity.id
_entity.type
_entity.pdbx_description
1 polymer ?
#
loop_
_entity_poly.entity_id
_entity_poly.type
_entity_poly.pdbx_seq_one_letter_code
_entity_poly.pdbx_strand_id
1 'polypeptide(L)'
;VDDPLPVFKVFPRQQLAFDFVKSCSEDVHVFAEELGDDGKRQYIVSTLDEFWNTYRSIQAEDRHYYEVIEEGAACRLYFDLEFKREFNQDLNGPEMVEIFIEYVCSHLKESFGIDCRRKHILDLDSSTDTKFSRHLIFHMPGAVFKDNVHAGNNLPRSLTSIG
;
A
#
# COMPACT_ATOMS: atom_id res chain seq x y z
N VAL A 1 -13.06 24.70 -24.26
CA VAL A 1 -13.55 24.10 -23.00
C VAL A 1 -12.31 23.99 -22.16
N ASP A 2 -12.14 24.89 -21.19
CA ASP A 2 -10.99 24.81 -20.30
C ASP A 2 -11.14 23.52 -19.50
N ASP A 3 -10.17 22.61 -19.61
CA ASP A 3 -10.10 21.47 -18.72
C ASP A 3 -10.03 21.99 -17.28
N PRO A 4 -10.75 21.38 -16.34
CA PRO A 4 -10.63 21.74 -14.93
C PRO A 4 -9.15 21.64 -14.53
N LEU A 5 -8.68 22.63 -13.77
CA LEU A 5 -7.30 22.65 -13.30
C LEU A 5 -7.00 21.36 -12.53
N PRO A 6 -5.86 20.69 -12.80
CA PRO A 6 -5.52 19.47 -12.12
C PRO A 6 -5.45 19.70 -10.61
N VAL A 7 -6.13 18.84 -9.84
CA VAL A 7 -6.12 18.91 -8.37
C VAL A 7 -4.74 18.46 -7.89
N PHE A 8 -3.97 19.37 -7.31
CA PHE A 8 -2.73 19.07 -6.57
C PHE A 8 -2.60 20.08 -5.42
N LYS A 9 -3.02 19.70 -4.21
CA LYS A 9 -3.02 20.60 -3.04
C LYS A 9 -2.27 20.00 -1.86
N VAL A 10 -1.41 20.80 -1.24
CA VAL A 10 -0.58 20.40 -0.11
C VAL A 10 -1.16 20.93 1.20
N PHE A 11 -1.17 20.07 2.22
CA PHE A 11 -1.69 20.34 3.55
C PHE A 11 -0.67 19.95 4.63
N PRO A 12 -0.54 20.73 5.71
CA PRO A 12 0.39 20.41 6.80
C PRO A 12 -0.14 19.33 7.76
N ARG A 13 -1.42 18.92 7.63
CA ARG A 13 -2.07 17.95 8.52
C ARG A 13 -2.96 17.00 7.72
N GLN A 14 -2.90 15.71 8.07
CA GLN A 14 -3.68 14.65 7.43
C GLN A 14 -5.18 14.93 7.42
N GLN A 15 -5.72 15.37 8.56
CA GLN A 15 -7.16 15.65 8.67
C GLN A 15 -7.62 16.75 7.70
N LEU A 16 -6.79 17.77 7.46
CA LEU A 16 -7.12 18.84 6.51
C LEU A 16 -7.15 18.34 5.07
N ALA A 17 -6.26 17.40 4.72
CA ALA A 17 -6.29 16.74 3.43
C ALA A 17 -7.58 15.94 3.24
N PHE A 18 -7.98 15.13 4.22
CA PHE A 18 -9.24 14.37 4.17
C PHE A 18 -10.48 15.27 4.12
N ASP A 19 -10.49 16.36 4.89
CA ASP A 19 -11.61 17.31 4.84
C ASP A 19 -11.69 17.99 3.47
N PHE A 20 -10.56 18.22 2.80
CA PHE A 20 -10.54 18.71 1.42
C PHE A 20 -11.03 17.67 0.42
N VAL A 21 -10.65 16.39 0.56
CA VAL A 21 -11.15 15.28 -0.29
C VAL A 21 -12.69 15.25 -0.30
N LYS A 22 -13.33 15.43 0.86
CA LYS A 22 -14.80 15.46 0.98
C LYS A 22 -15.46 16.61 0.21
N SER A 23 -14.70 17.65 -0.14
CA SER A 23 -15.17 18.78 -0.94
C SER A 23 -14.91 18.62 -2.44
N CYS A 24 -14.15 17.62 -2.85
CA CYS A 24 -13.83 17.33 -4.25
C CYS A 24 -14.96 16.54 -4.90
N SER A 25 -15.15 16.78 -6.20
CA SER A 25 -16.05 15.98 -7.05
C SER A 25 -15.32 14.91 -7.85
N GLU A 26 -14.01 15.11 -8.02
CA GLU A 26 -13.07 14.27 -8.74
C GLU A 26 -12.59 13.10 -7.87
N ASP A 27 -12.15 12.03 -8.53
CA ASP A 27 -11.50 10.89 -7.88
C ASP A 27 -10.08 11.28 -7.46
N VAL A 28 -9.95 11.72 -6.21
CA VAL A 28 -8.71 12.21 -5.62
C VAL A 28 -8.28 11.33 -4.46
N HIS A 29 -6.97 11.23 -4.27
CA HIS A 29 -6.33 10.44 -3.23
C HIS A 29 -5.46 11.33 -2.35
N VAL A 30 -5.16 10.83 -1.14
CA VAL A 30 -4.23 11.47 -0.21
C VAL A 30 -2.90 10.74 -0.27
N PHE A 31 -1.83 11.49 -0.52
CA PHE A 31 -0.46 11.04 -0.43
C PHE A 31 0.23 11.76 0.73
N ALA A 32 1.21 11.12 1.36
CA ALA A 32 2.09 11.76 2.31
C ALA A 32 3.50 11.85 1.73
N GLU A 33 4.15 12.99 1.92
CA GLU A 33 5.55 13.22 1.59
C GLU A 33 6.32 13.42 2.89
N GLU A 34 7.43 12.71 3.04
CA GLU A 34 8.32 12.84 4.19
C GLU A 34 9.30 14.01 4.01
N LEU A 35 9.35 14.89 5.01
CA LEU A 35 10.11 16.13 4.99
C LEU A 35 11.40 15.94 5.81
N GLY A 36 12.41 15.33 5.19
CA GLY A 36 13.68 15.01 5.84
C GLY A 36 13.56 13.88 6.87
N ASP A 37 14.57 13.73 7.72
CA ASP A 37 14.74 12.52 8.55
C ASP A 37 14.04 12.56 9.92
N ASP A 38 13.28 13.61 10.22
CA ASP A 38 12.60 13.75 11.52
C ASP A 38 11.17 13.17 11.53
N GLY A 39 10.79 12.48 10.45
CA GLY A 39 9.49 11.85 10.28
C GLY A 39 8.34 12.85 10.10
N LYS A 40 8.62 14.15 9.92
CA LYS A 40 7.59 15.13 9.55
C LYS A 40 7.06 14.79 8.17
N ARG A 41 5.75 15.01 7.99
CA ARG A 41 5.08 14.78 6.72
C ARG A 41 4.20 15.94 6.34
N GLN A 42 4.14 16.21 5.04
CA GLN A 42 3.04 16.98 4.44
C GLN A 42 2.14 16.04 3.63
N TYR A 43 0.90 16.47 3.40
CA TYR A 43 -0.14 15.66 2.80
C TYR A 43 -0.61 16.30 1.50
N ILE A 44 -0.60 15.54 0.43
CA ILE A 44 -0.92 15.98 -0.93
C ILE A 44 -2.26 15.36 -1.30
N VAL A 45 -3.23 16.17 -1.71
CA VAL A 45 -4.46 15.71 -2.35
C VAL A 45 -4.32 15.89 -3.84
N SER A 46 -4.38 14.79 -4.58
CA SER A 46 -4.21 14.80 -6.04
C SER A 46 -4.96 13.64 -6.70
N THR A 47 -5.25 13.77 -7.99
CA THR A 47 -5.62 12.60 -8.81
C THR A 47 -4.39 11.71 -9.03
N LEU A 48 -4.60 10.42 -9.33
CA LEU A 48 -3.49 9.51 -9.61
C LEU A 48 -2.65 9.96 -10.82
N ASP A 49 -3.29 10.42 -11.89
CA ASP A 49 -2.60 10.86 -13.10
C ASP A 49 -1.72 12.09 -12.83
N GLU A 50 -2.24 13.07 -12.11
CA GLU A 50 -1.50 14.29 -11.77
C GLU A 50 -0.38 14.00 -10.77
N PHE A 51 -0.65 13.18 -9.75
CA PHE A 51 0.39 12.74 -8.83
C PHE A 51 1.51 12.01 -9.56
N TRP A 52 1.17 11.06 -10.45
CA TRP A 52 2.15 10.30 -11.21
C TRP A 52 3.01 11.17 -12.12
N ASN A 53 2.40 12.15 -12.80
CA ASN A 53 3.11 13.10 -13.66
C ASN A 53 4.14 13.93 -12.88
N THR A 54 3.81 14.33 -11.66
CA THR A 54 4.74 15.03 -10.77
C THR A 54 5.80 14.07 -10.24
N TYR A 55 5.38 12.95 -9.65
CA TYR A 55 6.23 11.96 -9.00
C TYR A 55 7.33 11.39 -9.92
N ARG A 56 7.00 11.10 -11.19
CA ARG A 56 7.97 10.56 -12.16
C ARG A 56 9.11 11.53 -12.50
N SER A 57 8.93 12.83 -12.25
CA SER A 57 9.95 13.86 -12.51
C SER A 57 10.96 14.01 -11.36
N ILE A 58 10.64 13.48 -10.17
CA ILE A 58 11.47 13.52 -8.97
C ILE A 58 12.60 12.50 -9.11
N GLN A 59 13.80 12.82 -8.60
CA GLN A 59 14.92 11.88 -8.54
C GLN A 59 14.57 10.69 -7.65
N ALA A 60 15.10 9.50 -7.94
CA ALA A 60 14.69 8.28 -7.25
C ALA A 60 14.97 8.35 -5.73
N GLU A 61 16.05 9.02 -5.37
CA GLU A 61 16.55 9.18 -4.00
C GLU A 61 15.65 10.10 -3.17
N ASP A 62 14.90 11.00 -3.81
CA ASP A 62 14.03 11.98 -3.13
C ASP A 62 12.55 11.50 -3.10
N ARG A 63 12.26 10.28 -3.55
CA ARG A 63 10.89 9.74 -3.64
C ARG A 63 10.42 9.13 -2.32
N HIS A 64 10.35 9.96 -1.27
CA HIS A 64 9.81 9.56 0.04
C HIS A 64 8.31 9.85 0.15
N TYR A 65 7.53 9.11 -0.64
CA TYR A 65 6.08 9.30 -0.73
C TYR A 65 5.33 8.02 -0.35
N TYR A 66 4.16 8.20 0.26
CA TYR A 66 3.30 7.13 0.75
C TYR A 66 1.85 7.39 0.36
N GLU A 67 1.12 6.34 -0.03
CA GLU A 67 -0.33 6.41 -0.12
C GLU A 67 -0.93 6.41 1.30
N VAL A 68 -1.88 7.29 1.56
CA VAL A 68 -2.63 7.32 2.82
C VAL A 68 -3.99 6.69 2.60
N ILE A 69 -4.17 5.46 3.10
CA ILE A 69 -5.45 4.76 3.05
C ILE A 69 -6.39 5.38 4.09
N GLU A 70 -7.50 5.97 3.63
CA GLU A 70 -8.52 6.55 4.49
C GLU A 70 -9.19 5.48 5.37
N GLU A 71 -9.46 5.81 6.62
CA GLU A 71 -10.19 4.94 7.52
C GLU A 71 -11.60 4.67 6.98
N GLY A 72 -11.97 3.40 6.87
CA GLY A 72 -13.28 2.99 6.35
C GLY A 72 -13.38 2.97 4.81
N ALA A 73 -12.32 3.33 4.08
CA ALA A 73 -12.29 3.20 2.63
C ALA A 73 -11.99 1.77 2.19
N ALA A 74 -12.65 1.32 1.13
CA ALA A 74 -12.39 0.01 0.54
C ALA A 74 -10.94 -0.11 0.08
N CYS A 75 -10.30 -1.24 0.40
CA CYS A 75 -8.89 -1.43 0.13
C CYS A 75 -8.61 -2.81 -0.48
N ARG A 76 -7.51 -2.90 -1.24
CA ARG A 76 -6.96 -4.20 -1.62
C ARG A 76 -6.37 -4.86 -0.38
N LEU A 77 -6.21 -6.18 -0.43
CA LEU A 77 -5.40 -6.87 0.55
C LEU A 77 -3.93 -6.59 0.25
N TYR A 78 -3.18 -6.17 1.27
CA TYR A 78 -1.76 -5.89 1.14
C TYR A 78 -0.99 -6.42 2.35
N PHE A 79 0.29 -6.71 2.14
CA PHE A 79 1.20 -7.15 3.18
C PHE A 79 2.53 -6.43 3.08
N ASP A 80 3.10 -6.13 4.24
CA ASP A 80 4.47 -5.69 4.39
C ASP A 80 5.25 -6.82 5.06
N LEU A 81 6.17 -7.44 4.31
CA LEU A 81 6.94 -8.60 4.75
C LEU A 81 8.38 -8.19 4.93
N GLU A 82 8.87 -8.23 6.17
CA GLU A 82 10.24 -7.83 6.46
C GLU A 82 10.91 -8.68 7.54
N PHE A 83 12.23 -8.85 7.40
CA PHE A 83 13.09 -9.35 8.46
C PHE A 83 14.52 -8.84 8.29
N LYS A 84 15.25 -8.77 9.41
CA LYS A 84 16.68 -8.43 9.41
C LYS A 84 17.51 -9.64 8.98
N ARG A 85 18.32 -9.49 7.93
CA ARG A 85 19.14 -10.59 7.39
C ARG A 85 20.21 -11.07 8.37
N GLU A 86 20.74 -10.17 9.20
CA GLU A 86 21.77 -10.49 10.20
C GLU A 86 21.35 -11.61 11.16
N PHE A 87 20.06 -11.69 11.50
CA PHE A 87 19.48 -12.68 12.42
C PHE A 87 18.81 -13.87 11.71
N ASN A 88 18.81 -13.89 10.37
CA ASN A 88 18.01 -14.81 9.56
C ASN A 88 18.80 -15.31 8.34
N GLN A 89 20.08 -15.62 8.54
CA GLN A 89 21.03 -15.91 7.45
C GLN A 89 20.66 -17.18 6.67
N ASP A 90 19.98 -18.13 7.32
CA ASP A 90 19.56 -19.39 6.74
C ASP A 90 18.18 -19.32 6.05
N LEU A 91 17.50 -18.17 6.10
CA LEU A 91 16.18 -18.01 5.51
C LEU A 91 16.24 -17.65 4.02
N ASN A 92 15.47 -18.38 3.23
CA ASN A 92 15.25 -18.07 1.82
C ASN A 92 14.00 -17.17 1.66
N GLY A 93 14.22 -15.85 1.77
CA GLY A 93 13.14 -14.86 1.69
C GLY A 93 12.22 -14.99 0.46
N PRO A 94 12.75 -15.08 -0.78
CA PRO A 94 11.93 -15.31 -1.97
C PRO A 94 11.05 -16.56 -1.90
N GLU A 95 11.57 -17.69 -1.43
CA GLU A 95 10.80 -18.93 -1.28
C GLU A 95 9.72 -18.79 -0.20
N MET A 96 10.03 -18.12 0.93
CA MET A 96 9.06 -17.83 1.97
C MET A 96 7.89 -16.96 1.45
N VAL A 97 8.17 -16.00 0.56
CA VAL A 97 7.13 -15.18 -0.08
C VAL A 97 6.21 -16.02 -0.97
N GLU A 98 6.74 -16.95 -1.75
CA GLU A 98 5.90 -17.81 -2.59
C GLU A 98 5.01 -18.72 -1.73
N ILE A 99 5.56 -19.35 -0.68
CA ILE A 99 4.79 -20.16 0.28
C ILE A 99 3.70 -19.30 0.95
N PHE A 100 4.05 -18.08 1.35
CA PHE A 100 3.11 -17.13 1.95
C PHE A 100 1.96 -16.78 0.99
N ILE A 101 2.28 -16.48 -0.28
CA ILE A 101 1.28 -16.17 -1.30
C ILE A 101 0.34 -17.36 -1.52
N GLU A 102 0.87 -18.59 -1.62
CA GLU A 102 0.07 -19.80 -1.78
C GLU A 102 -0.88 -20.01 -0.60
N TYR A 103 -0.39 -19.80 0.62
CA TYR A 103 -1.19 -19.90 1.84
C TYR A 103 -2.33 -18.89 1.85
N VAL A 104 -2.05 -17.61 1.56
CA VAL A 104 -3.07 -16.55 1.51
C VAL A 104 -4.08 -16.81 0.38
N CYS A 105 -3.64 -17.24 -0.80
CA CYS A 105 -4.54 -17.57 -1.91
C CYS A 105 -5.48 -18.74 -1.56
N SER A 106 -4.96 -19.77 -0.88
CA SER A 106 -5.77 -20.89 -0.40
C SER A 106 -6.82 -20.43 0.61
N HIS A 107 -6.44 -19.60 1.57
CA HIS A 107 -7.37 -19.01 2.53
C HIS A 107 -8.45 -18.14 1.86
N LEU A 108 -8.07 -17.32 0.88
CA LEU A 108 -9.03 -16.52 0.11
C LEU A 108 -10.03 -17.40 -0.64
N LYS A 109 -9.57 -18.54 -1.16
CA LYS A 109 -10.44 -19.50 -1.85
C LYS A 109 -11.40 -20.18 -0.90
N GLU A 110 -10.92 -20.63 0.26
CA GLU A 110 -11.71 -21.35 1.26
C GLU A 110 -12.72 -20.44 1.98
N SER A 111 -12.30 -19.24 2.37
CA SER A 111 -13.12 -18.32 3.17
C SER A 111 -14.09 -17.49 2.33
N PHE A 112 -13.70 -17.13 1.10
CA PHE A 112 -14.46 -16.18 0.27
C PHE A 112 -14.79 -16.71 -1.13
N GLY A 113 -14.33 -17.91 -1.49
CA GLY A 113 -14.53 -18.47 -2.84
C GLY A 113 -13.69 -17.82 -3.94
N ILE A 114 -12.80 -16.87 -3.59
CA ILE A 114 -12.03 -16.05 -4.53
C ILE A 114 -10.88 -16.88 -5.13
N ASP A 115 -10.84 -17.01 -6.46
CA ASP A 115 -9.73 -17.66 -7.19
C ASP A 115 -8.58 -16.66 -7.42
N CYS A 116 -7.84 -16.39 -6.34
CA CYS A 116 -6.59 -15.61 -6.39
C CYS A 116 -5.40 -16.53 -6.67
N ARG A 117 -4.41 -16.04 -7.43
CA ARG A 117 -3.25 -16.81 -7.90
C ARG A 117 -2.08 -15.86 -8.06
N ARG A 118 -0.85 -16.37 -8.08
CA ARG A 118 0.40 -15.57 -8.18
C ARG A 118 0.38 -14.39 -9.16
N LYS A 119 -0.22 -14.58 -10.36
CA LYS A 119 -0.36 -13.54 -11.40
C LYS A 119 -1.23 -12.33 -11.00
N HIS A 120 -2.02 -12.46 -9.94
CA HIS A 120 -2.88 -11.41 -9.38
C HIS A 120 -2.17 -10.64 -8.25
N ILE A 121 -0.93 -10.98 -7.90
CA ILE A 121 -0.18 -10.32 -6.83
C ILE A 121 0.89 -9.45 -7.46
N LEU A 122 0.80 -8.15 -7.20
CA LEU A 122 1.89 -7.22 -7.42
C LEU A 122 2.87 -7.39 -6.26
N ASP A 123 4.13 -7.63 -6.60
CA ASP A 123 5.19 -7.97 -5.65
C ASP A 123 6.34 -6.98 -5.84
N LEU A 124 6.53 -6.11 -4.85
CA LEU A 124 7.46 -5.00 -4.87
C LEU A 124 8.64 -5.31 -3.95
N ASP A 125 9.86 -5.25 -4.48
CA ASP A 125 11.08 -5.50 -3.73
C ASP A 125 11.77 -4.21 -3.27
N SER A 126 11.94 -4.08 -1.97
CA SER A 126 12.69 -3.02 -1.30
C SER A 126 13.81 -3.59 -0.42
N SER A 127 14.23 -4.83 -0.69
CA SER A 127 15.29 -5.50 0.05
C SER A 127 16.64 -4.82 -0.15
N THR A 128 17.43 -4.80 0.92
CA THR A 128 18.82 -4.36 0.94
C THR A 128 19.72 -5.52 1.41
N ASP A 129 21.03 -5.27 1.46
CA ASP A 129 22.00 -6.24 2.00
C ASP A 129 21.76 -6.57 3.49
N THR A 130 21.10 -5.68 4.23
CA THR A 130 20.85 -5.82 5.68
C THR A 130 19.40 -6.20 6.01
N LYS A 131 18.46 -5.90 5.13
CA LYS A 131 17.01 -6.08 5.35
C LYS A 131 16.38 -6.82 4.17
N PHE A 132 15.61 -7.86 4.46
CA PHE A 132 14.63 -8.38 3.52
C PHE A 132 13.35 -7.56 3.66
N SER A 133 12.79 -7.09 2.54
CA SER A 133 11.57 -6.27 2.54
C SER A 133 10.81 -6.45 1.22
N ARG A 134 9.57 -6.93 1.31
CA ARG A 134 8.67 -7.14 0.16
C ARG A 134 7.29 -6.59 0.49
N HIS A 135 6.72 -5.80 -0.41
CA HIS A 135 5.33 -5.38 -0.34
C HIS A 135 4.50 -6.16 -1.35
N LEU A 136 3.46 -6.84 -0.86
CA LEU A 136 2.54 -7.60 -1.69
C LEU A 136 1.21 -6.87 -1.77
N ILE A 137 0.68 -6.67 -2.98
CA ILE A 137 -0.66 -6.11 -3.20
C ILE A 137 -1.47 -7.11 -4.02
N PHE A 138 -2.57 -7.60 -3.44
CA PHE A 138 -3.42 -8.62 -4.03
C PHE A 138 -4.54 -7.98 -4.86
N HIS A 139 -4.42 -8.07 -6.19
CA HIS A 139 -5.45 -7.66 -7.15
C HIS A 139 -6.49 -8.79 -7.31
N MET A 140 -7.29 -9.01 -6.27
CA MET A 140 -8.31 -10.05 -6.26
C MET A 140 -9.36 -9.80 -7.37
N PRO A 141 -9.66 -10.79 -8.23
CA PRO A 141 -10.64 -10.61 -9.29
C PRO A 141 -12.04 -10.27 -8.74
N GLY A 142 -12.53 -9.08 -9.05
CA GLY A 142 -13.88 -8.64 -8.68
C GLY A 142 -14.11 -8.41 -7.18
N ALA A 143 -13.06 -8.31 -6.38
CA ALA A 143 -13.18 -8.18 -4.93
C ALA A 143 -12.14 -7.22 -4.33
N VAL A 144 -12.58 -6.49 -3.30
CA VAL A 144 -11.75 -5.68 -2.39
C VAL A 144 -12.32 -5.86 -0.98
N PHE A 145 -11.51 -5.57 0.05
CA PHE A 145 -12.01 -5.52 1.41
C PHE A 145 -12.73 -4.19 1.67
N LYS A 146 -13.71 -4.22 2.58
CA LYS A 146 -14.48 -3.03 2.97
C LYS A 146 -13.59 -1.92 3.52
N ASP A 147 -12.58 -2.28 4.29
CA ASP A 147 -11.55 -1.40 4.83
C ASP A 147 -10.34 -2.22 5.32
N ASN A 148 -9.27 -1.54 5.70
CA ASN A 148 -8.03 -2.16 6.18
C ASN A 148 -8.22 -2.95 7.50
N VAL A 149 -9.13 -2.53 8.37
CA VAL A 149 -9.48 -3.25 9.60
C VAL A 149 -10.16 -4.58 9.26
N HIS A 150 -11.10 -4.59 8.31
CA HIS A 150 -11.73 -5.81 7.81
C HIS A 150 -10.71 -6.72 7.13
N ALA A 151 -9.77 -6.17 6.34
CA ALA A 151 -8.70 -6.97 5.75
C ALA A 151 -7.89 -7.71 6.84
N GLY A 152 -7.42 -6.99 7.86
CA GLY A 152 -6.65 -7.58 8.97
C GLY A 152 -7.43 -8.63 9.76
N ASN A 153 -8.69 -8.37 10.10
CA ASN A 153 -9.53 -9.29 10.88
C ASN A 153 -9.87 -10.59 10.15
N ASN A 154 -9.82 -10.58 8.82
CA ASN A 154 -10.17 -11.74 7.99
C ASN A 154 -8.95 -12.55 7.53
N LEU A 155 -7.75 -12.20 8.02
CA LEU A 155 -6.56 -13.01 7.81
C LEU A 155 -6.59 -14.28 8.67
N PRO A 156 -5.90 -15.36 8.25
CA PRO A 156 -5.69 -16.52 9.09
C PRO A 156 -5.09 -16.13 10.44
N ARG A 157 -5.58 -16.76 11.52
CA ARG A 157 -5.07 -16.48 12.88
C ARG A 157 -3.56 -16.67 13.04
N SER A 158 -2.98 -17.58 12.25
CA SER A 158 -1.52 -17.80 12.18
C SER A 158 -0.74 -16.57 11.73
N LEU A 159 -1.37 -15.64 11.00
CA LEU A 159 -0.76 -14.39 10.54
C LEU A 159 -1.05 -13.22 11.48
N THR A 160 -2.04 -13.32 12.37
CA THR A 160 -2.48 -12.22 13.25
C THR A 160 -2.08 -12.43 14.71
N SER A 161 -1.43 -13.56 15.07
CA SER A 161 -1.04 -13.90 16.44
C SER A 161 0.38 -13.51 16.81
N ILE A 162 1.06 -12.71 15.99
CA ILE A 162 2.41 -12.23 16.25
C ILE A 162 2.32 -10.71 16.39
N GLY A 163 2.28 -10.26 17.64
CA GLY A 163 2.25 -8.86 18.06
C GLY A 163 2.62 -8.76 19.52
#